data_AF-A0A7V3D5U7-F1
#
_entry.id   AF-A0A7V3D5U7-F1
#
_cell.length_a   1.000
_cell.length_b   1.000
_cell.length_c   1.000
_cell.angle_alpha   90.00
_cell.angle_beta   90.00
_cell.angle_gamma   90.00
#
_symmetry.space_group_name_H-M   'P 1'
#
loop_
_entity.id
_entity.type
_entity.pdbx_description
1 polymer ?
#
loop_
_entity_poly.entity_id
_entity_poly.type
_entity_poly.pdbx_seq_one_letter_code
_entity_poly.pdbx_strand_id
1 'polypeptide(L)'
;MMVVMKYAGHSGIVNGLREGRVAFATNTLRETTFLHGFLTQPILFREALAALYEVVVSDFKYRPRDRLAFKAWLEEQDAKFLANLGLKNLKIKARLEE
;
A
#
# COMPACT_ATOMS: atom_id res chain seq x y z
N MET A 1 13.24 21.04 -13.35
CA MET A 1 12.57 21.53 -12.13
C MET A 1 12.76 20.47 -11.05
N MET A 2 13.47 20.78 -9.96
CA MET A 2 13.75 19.84 -8.88
C MET A 2 12.66 19.99 -7.82
N VAL A 3 11.83 18.95 -7.63
CA VAL A 3 10.77 18.96 -6.61
C VAL A 3 11.38 18.47 -5.30
N VAL A 4 11.51 19.37 -4.32
CA VAL A 4 12.03 19.03 -2.99
C VAL A 4 10.89 18.45 -2.16
N MET A 5 11.04 17.19 -1.73
CA MET A 5 10.06 16.49 -0.91
C MET A 5 10.38 16.72 0.57
N LYS A 6 9.43 17.28 1.33
CA LYS A 6 9.58 17.50 2.79
C LYS A 6 8.57 16.65 3.54
N TYR A 7 9.05 15.75 4.38
CA TYR A 7 8.23 14.84 5.17
C TYR A 7 8.15 15.32 6.61
N ALA A 8 6.99 15.17 7.26
CA ALA A 8 6.78 15.57 8.65
C ALA A 8 7.54 14.68 9.68
N GLY A 9 8.27 13.68 9.21
CA GLY A 9 9.05 12.75 10.04
C GLY A 9 9.64 11.62 9.20
N HIS A 10 10.04 10.54 9.86
CA HIS A 10 10.48 9.30 9.21
C HIS A 10 9.42 8.22 9.35
N SER A 11 9.13 7.49 8.27
CA SER A 11 8.31 6.28 8.34
C SER A 11 9.08 5.18 9.06
N GLY A 12 8.41 4.43 9.93
CA GLY A 12 9.07 3.43 10.75
C GLY A 12 8.12 2.37 11.27
N ILE A 13 8.70 1.22 11.58
CA ILE A 13 7.98 0.08 12.16
C ILE A 13 8.58 -0.15 13.55
N VAL A 14 7.73 -0.10 14.56
CA VAL A 14 8.09 -0.42 15.94
C VAL A 14 7.45 -1.74 16.30
N ASN A 15 8.28 -2.78 16.44
CA ASN A 15 7.83 -4.12 16.83
C ASN A 15 7.90 -4.24 18.36
N GLY A 16 6.74 -4.43 18.99
CA GLY A 16 6.61 -4.85 20.38
C GLY A 16 6.30 -6.34 20.51
N LEU A 17 6.34 -6.86 21.73
CA LEU A 17 6.13 -8.29 22.02
C LEU A 17 4.73 -8.81 21.65
N ARG A 18 3.73 -7.93 21.59
CA ARG A 18 2.31 -8.24 21.29
C ARG A 18 1.73 -7.50 20.10
N GLU A 19 2.33 -6.38 19.70
CA GLU A 19 1.85 -5.56 18.59
C GLU A 19 3.01 -4.98 17.79
N GLY A 20 2.82 -4.88 16.47
CA GLY A 20 3.69 -4.10 15.58
C GLY A 20 2.97 -2.81 15.20
N ARG A 21 3.55 -1.66 15.54
CA ARG A 21 3.01 -0.35 15.14
C ARG A 21 3.77 0.17 13.93
N VAL A 22 3.02 0.54 12.89
CA VAL A 22 3.57 1.15 11.68
C VAL A 22 3.17 2.62 11.66
N ALA A 23 4.16 3.50 11.59
CA ALA A 23 3.95 4.94 11.44
C ALA A 23 4.46 5.37 10.06
N PHE A 24 3.61 6.08 9.31
CA PHE A 24 3.97 6.64 8.02
C PHE A 24 4.12 8.16 8.14
N ALA A 25 5.28 8.68 7.78
CA ALA A 25 5.48 10.11 7.64
C ALA A 25 5.03 10.52 6.24
N THR A 26 3.91 11.22 6.16
CA THR A 26 3.36 11.70 4.89
C THR A 26 4.06 12.98 4.44
N ASN A 27 4.08 13.22 3.13
CA ASN A 27 4.59 14.46 2.52
C ASN A 27 3.58 15.59 2.74
N THR A 28 3.45 16.03 3.99
CA THR A 28 2.52 17.09 4.42
C THR A 28 3.20 18.46 4.57
N LEU A 29 4.53 18.53 4.57
CA LEU A 29 5.31 19.78 4.62
C LEU A 29 5.47 20.43 3.24
N ARG A 30 4.35 20.52 2.51
CA ARG A 30 4.25 21.25 1.25
C ARG A 30 3.80 22.68 1.55
N GLU A 31 4.46 23.66 0.93
CA GLU A 31 4.06 25.06 1.03
C GLU A 31 2.62 25.23 0.51
N THR A 32 1.85 26.08 1.18
CA THR A 32 0.46 26.36 0.81
C THR A 32 0.39 26.83 -0.64
N THR A 33 -0.12 25.97 -1.51
CA THR A 33 -0.30 26.28 -2.93
C THR A 33 -1.68 26.90 -3.10
N PHE A 34 -1.72 28.21 -3.34
CA PHE A 34 -2.96 28.92 -3.69
C PHE A 34 -2.78 29.60 -5.05
N LEU A 35 -3.89 29.73 -5.77
CA LEU A 35 -3.95 30.46 -7.04
C LEU A 35 -4.88 31.65 -6.81
N HIS A 36 -4.43 32.85 -7.17
CA HIS A 36 -5.26 34.05 -7.22
C HIS A 36 -5.14 34.69 -8.61
N GLY A 37 -6.27 34.94 -9.26
CA GLY A 37 -6.30 35.54 -10.59
C GLY A 37 -7.70 35.50 -11.21
N PHE A 38 -7.85 36.14 -12.36
CA PHE A 38 -9.09 36.16 -13.12
C PHE A 38 -9.11 35.03 -14.15
N LEU A 39 -10.20 34.26 -14.18
CA LEU A 39 -10.41 33.21 -15.16
C LEU A 39 -11.14 33.78 -16.37
N THR A 40 -10.55 33.65 -17.55
CA THR A 40 -11.20 34.03 -18.82
C THR A 40 -12.40 33.16 -19.13
N GLN A 41 -12.37 31.88 -18.74
CA GLN A 41 -13.44 30.91 -18.96
C GLN A 41 -13.73 30.10 -17.68
N PRO A 42 -14.49 30.65 -16.72
CA PRO A 42 -14.73 30.01 -15.43
C PRO A 42 -15.41 28.65 -15.52
N ILE A 43 -16.36 28.50 -16.45
CA ILE A 43 -17.12 27.26 -16.63
C ILE A 43 -16.19 26.14 -17.13
N LEU A 44 -15.41 26.40 -18.18
CA LEU A 44 -14.47 25.41 -18.72
C LEU A 44 -13.44 25.00 -17.67
N PHE A 45 -12.94 25.96 -16.89
CA PHE A 45 -12.01 25.67 -15.80
C PHE A 45 -12.64 24.78 -14.72
N ARG A 46 -13.91 25.03 -14.35
CA ARG A 46 -14.65 24.18 -13.41
C ARG A 46 -14.80 22.75 -13.93
N GLU A 47 -15.18 22.58 -15.19
CA GLU A 47 -15.33 21.25 -15.80
C GLU A 47 -13.99 20.50 -15.89
N ALA A 48 -12.90 21.20 -16.23
CA ALA A 48 -11.56 20.62 -16.27
C ALA A 48 -11.11 20.13 -14.88
N LEU A 49 -11.37 20.92 -13.83
CA LEU A 49 -11.09 20.51 -12.45
C LEU A 49 -11.96 19.33 -12.00
N ALA A 50 -13.24 19.30 -12.39
CA ALA A 50 -14.14 18.18 -12.10
C ALA A 50 -13.66 16.88 -12.77
N ALA A 51 -13.29 16.93 -14.05
CA ALA A 51 -12.74 15.79 -14.77
C ALA A 51 -11.42 15.30 -14.14
N LEU A 52 -10.52 16.21 -13.77
CA LEU A 52 -9.29 15.86 -13.07
C LEU A 52 -9.58 15.20 -11.72
N TYR A 53 -10.54 15.72 -10.97
CA TYR A 53 -10.96 15.14 -9.69
C TYR A 53 -11.50 13.71 -9.87
N GLU A 54 -12.34 13.47 -10.87
CA GLU A 54 -12.85 12.11 -11.15
C GLU A 54 -11.73 11.12 -11.45
N VAL A 55 -10.71 11.53 -12.20
CA VAL A 55 -9.52 10.70 -12.49
C VAL A 55 -8.75 10.41 -11.20
N VAL A 56 -8.44 11.43 -10.39
CA VAL A 56 -7.66 11.26 -9.15
C VAL A 56 -8.41 10.39 -8.14
N VAL A 57 -9.73 10.58 -8.00
CA VAL A 57 -10.54 9.79 -7.07
C VAL A 57 -10.77 8.36 -7.57
N SER A 58 -10.65 8.11 -8.88
CA SER A 58 -10.79 6.77 -9.44
C SER A 58 -9.80 5.75 -8.86
N ASP A 59 -8.60 6.20 -8.46
CA ASP A 59 -7.59 5.35 -7.81
C ASP A 59 -7.98 4.94 -6.39
N PHE A 60 -8.78 5.76 -5.70
CA PHE A 60 -9.29 5.47 -4.36
C PHE A 60 -10.56 4.59 -4.37
N LYS A 61 -11.13 4.29 -5.54
CA LYS A 61 -12.31 3.42 -5.62
C LYS A 61 -11.94 2.03 -5.11
N TYR A 62 -12.67 1.58 -4.09
CA TYR A 62 -12.51 0.24 -3.55
C TYR A 62 -12.74 -0.80 -4.65
N ARG A 63 -11.68 -1.54 -4.99
CA ARG A 63 -11.77 -2.69 -5.88
C ARG A 63 -11.98 -3.94 -5.01
N PRO A 64 -13.14 -4.62 -5.08
CA PRO A 64 -13.32 -5.86 -4.36
C PRO A 64 -12.26 -6.85 -4.80
N ARG A 65 -11.56 -7.46 -3.84
CA ARG A 65 -10.59 -8.52 -4.14
C ARG A 65 -11.30 -9.68 -4.84
N ASP A 66 -10.71 -10.18 -5.92
CA ASP A 66 -11.17 -11.40 -6.55
C ASP A 66 -11.01 -12.56 -5.56
N ARG A 67 -12.15 -13.01 -5.02
CA ARG A 67 -12.22 -14.08 -4.03
C ARG A 67 -11.83 -15.43 -4.64
N LEU A 68 -12.03 -15.60 -5.94
CA LEU A 68 -11.70 -16.85 -6.64
C LEU A 68 -10.19 -16.97 -6.80
N ALA A 69 -9.54 -15.91 -7.31
CA ALA A 69 -8.09 -15.83 -7.41
C ALA A 69 -7.41 -15.97 -6.04
N PHE A 70 -7.98 -15.37 -4.99
CA PHE A 70 -7.47 -15.51 -3.63
C PHE A 70 -7.57 -16.94 -3.10
N LYS A 71 -8.67 -17.66 -3.37
CA LYS A 71 -8.83 -19.06 -2.98
C LYS A 71 -7.82 -19.97 -3.68
N ALA A 72 -7.66 -19.81 -5.00
CA ALA A 72 -6.67 -20.58 -5.75
C ALA A 72 -5.25 -20.36 -5.22
N TRP A 73 -4.90 -19.11 -4.91
CA TRP A 73 -3.63 -18.81 -4.27
C TRP A 73 -3.49 -19.45 -2.89
N LEU A 74 -4.55 -19.45 -2.08
CA LEU A 74 -4.55 -20.04 -0.73
C LEU A 74 -4.27 -21.54 -0.77
N GLU A 75 -4.91 -22.26 -1.70
CA GLU A 75 -4.70 -23.70 -1.92
C GLU A 75 -3.24 -24.00 -2.32
N GLU A 76 -2.65 -23.17 -3.18
CA GLU A 76 -1.23 -23.30 -3.56
C GLU A 76 -0.28 -23.08 -2.38
N GLN A 77 -0.58 -22.10 -1.51
CA GLN A 77 0.21 -21.85 -0.30
C GLN A 77 0.09 -22.98 0.71
N ASP A 78 -1.10 -23.56 0.89
CA ASP A 78 -1.33 -24.66 1.83
C ASP A 78 -0.56 -25.92 1.39
N ALA A 79 -0.58 -26.25 0.10
CA ALA A 79 0.24 -27.32 -0.45
C ALA A 79 1.75 -27.11 -0.20
N LYS A 80 2.24 -25.88 -0.42
CA LYS A 80 3.65 -25.50 -0.12
C LYS A 80 3.96 -25.60 1.37
N PHE A 81 3.02 -25.24 2.23
CA PHE A 81 3.19 -25.31 3.68
C PHE A 81 3.29 -26.76 4.17
N LEU A 82 2.39 -27.63 3.72
CA LEU A 82 2.41 -29.06 4.04
C LEU A 82 3.71 -29.73 3.58
N ALA A 83 4.15 -29.44 2.35
CA ALA A 83 5.43 -29.95 1.84
C ALA A 83 6.61 -29.50 2.73
N ASN A 84 6.63 -28.24 3.16
CA ASN A 84 7.68 -27.72 4.05
C ASN A 84 7.64 -28.34 5.46
N LEU A 85 6.45 -28.62 6.00
CA LEU A 85 6.32 -29.33 7.29
C LEU A 85 6.87 -30.76 7.21
N GLY A 86 6.56 -31.48 6.12
CA GLY A 86 7.14 -32.80 5.85
C GLY A 86 8.67 -32.76 5.86
N LEU A 87 9.26 -31.79 5.15
CA LEU A 87 10.72 -31.59 5.11
C LEU A 87 11.34 -31.25 6.47
N LYS A 88 10.65 -30.44 7.29
CA LYS A 88 11.10 -30.13 8.66
C LYS A 88 11.10 -31.37 9.55
N ASN A 89 10.05 -32.18 9.49
CA ASN A 89 9.96 -33.42 10.28
C ASN A 89 11.06 -34.42 9.89
N LEU A 90 11.35 -34.56 8.60
CA LEU A 90 12.44 -35.42 8.12
C LEU A 90 13.81 -34.92 8.61
N LYS A 91 14.07 -33.60 8.55
CA LYS A 91 15.30 -33.01 9.11
C LYS A 91 15.43 -33.20 10.61
N ILE A 92 14.33 -33.13 11.36
CA ILE A 92 14.33 -33.35 12.81
C ILE A 92 14.67 -34.81 13.13
N LYS A 93 14.07 -35.77 12.41
CA LYS A 93 14.39 -37.20 12.59
C LYS A 93 15.85 -37.50 12.27
N ALA A 94 16.37 -36.98 11.16
CA ALA A 94 17.78 -37.16 10.78
C ALA A 94 18.76 -36.66 11.86
N ARG A 95 18.41 -35.58 12.58
CA ARG A 95 19.21 -35.05 13.70
C ARG A 95 19.09 -35.86 14.99
N LEU A 96 18.00 -36.61 15.18
CA LEU A 96 17.78 -37.47 16.35
C LEU A 96 18.46 -38.85 16.17
N GLU A 97 18.75 -39.24 14.93
CA GLU A 97 19.42 -40.49 14.57
C GLU A 97 20.96 -40.33 14.46
N GLU A 98 21.48 -39.10 14.43
CA GLU A 98 22.90 -38.74 14.67
C GLU A 98 23.22 -38.62 16.16
#